data_AF-A0A844BLL8-F1
#
_entry.id   AF-A0A844BLL8-F1
#
_cell.length_a   1.000
_cell.length_b   1.000
_cell.length_c   1.000
_cell.angle_alpha   90.00
_cell.angle_beta   90.00
_cell.angle_gamma   90.00
#
_symmetry.space_group_name_H-M   'P 1'
#
loop_
_entity.id
_entity.type
_entity.pdbx_description
1 polymer ?
#
loop_
_entity_poly.entity_id
_entity_poly.type
_entity_poly.pdbx_seq_one_letter_code
_entity_poly.pdbx_strand_id
1 'polypeptide(L)'
;MTSHLSGTCAPTDSQRAWPAARIAEARAVIADVAHHSDHLVRLACNVLSAHGETEAERRDARALLFVIEARCPARHRRAHRADHDDAPEVRR
;
A
#
# COMPACT_ATOMS: atom_id res chain seq x y z
N MET A 1 -43.88 -2.30 -38.66
CA MET A 1 -42.83 -1.28 -38.49
C MET A 1 -42.46 -1.29 -37.01
N THR A 2 -41.48 -2.12 -36.63
CA THR A 2 -40.06 -1.73 -36.37
C THR A 2 -39.95 -0.80 -35.16
N SER A 3 -39.22 -1.06 -34.09
CA SER A 3 -38.26 -2.11 -33.78
C SER A 3 -38.01 -2.14 -32.27
N HIS A 4 -37.70 -3.33 -31.82
CA HIS A 4 -36.94 -3.72 -30.64
C HIS A 4 -35.65 -2.88 -30.53
N LEU A 5 -35.42 -2.27 -29.36
CA LEU A 5 -34.10 -1.79 -28.93
C LEU A 5 -33.99 -2.14 -27.44
N SER A 6 -33.54 -3.36 -27.18
CA SER A 6 -32.15 -3.63 -26.77
C SER A 6 -31.94 -3.22 -25.32
N GLY A 7 -32.25 -4.16 -24.43
CA GLY A 7 -31.60 -4.21 -23.14
C GLY A 7 -30.09 -4.29 -23.37
N THR A 8 -29.40 -3.25 -22.97
CA THR A 8 -27.94 -3.22 -22.90
C THR A 8 -27.53 -4.28 -21.89
N CYS A 9 -27.06 -5.42 -22.39
CA CYS A 9 -26.25 -6.32 -21.61
C CYS A 9 -24.94 -5.56 -21.33
N ALA A 10 -24.89 -4.86 -20.19
CA ALA A 10 -23.62 -4.33 -19.71
C ALA A 10 -22.69 -5.53 -19.50
N PRO A 11 -21.48 -5.53 -20.06
CA PRO A 11 -20.55 -6.62 -19.85
C PRO A 11 -20.19 -6.65 -18.37
N THR A 12 -20.75 -7.60 -17.63
CA THR A 12 -20.29 -7.99 -16.31
C THR A 12 -19.03 -8.85 -16.47
N ASP A 13 -17.97 -8.31 -17.06
CA ASP A 13 -16.60 -8.81 -16.85
C ASP A 13 -16.05 -8.24 -15.54
N SER A 14 -16.91 -8.28 -14.53
CA SER A 14 -16.71 -7.78 -13.19
C SER A 14 -16.00 -8.82 -12.32
N GLN A 15 -15.08 -9.60 -12.90
CA GLN A 15 -14.11 -10.37 -12.13
C GLN A 15 -12.93 -9.45 -11.73
N ARG A 16 -13.33 -8.33 -11.10
CA ARG A 16 -12.59 -7.37 -10.26
C ARG A 16 -11.32 -6.73 -10.84
N ALA A 17 -11.48 -5.86 -11.82
CA ALA A 17 -10.53 -4.75 -11.96
C ALA A 17 -10.47 -3.97 -10.62
N TRP A 18 -9.27 -3.74 -10.09
CA TRP A 18 -9.10 -3.01 -8.84
C TRP A 18 -9.64 -1.58 -8.99
N PRO A 19 -10.35 -1.01 -8.00
CA PRO A 19 -10.96 0.31 -8.16
C PRO A 19 -9.91 1.40 -8.44
N ALA A 20 -10.08 2.16 -9.53
CA ALA A 20 -9.16 3.24 -9.91
C ALA A 20 -8.98 4.29 -8.80
N ALA A 21 -10.04 4.57 -8.03
CA ALA A 21 -9.98 5.45 -6.86
C ALA A 21 -8.97 4.98 -5.80
N ARG A 22 -8.82 3.66 -5.61
CA ARG A 22 -7.84 3.10 -4.67
C ARG A 22 -6.41 3.19 -5.20
N ILE A 23 -6.22 3.12 -6.51
CA ILE A 23 -4.92 3.38 -7.15
C ILE A 23 -4.54 4.87 -6.95
N ALA A 24 -5.48 5.78 -7.19
CA ALA A 24 -5.27 7.22 -7.00
C ALA A 24 -4.96 7.57 -5.53
N GLU A 25 -5.66 6.97 -4.57
CA GLU A 25 -5.40 7.15 -3.14
C GLU A 25 -4.00 6.63 -2.76
N ALA A 26 -3.60 5.46 -3.26
CA ALA A 26 -2.25 4.94 -3.04
C ALA A 26 -1.18 5.89 -3.63
N ARG A 27 -1.39 6.45 -4.81
CA ARG A 27 -0.50 7.46 -5.41
C ARG A 27 -0.40 8.72 -4.55
N ALA A 28 -1.51 9.20 -3.99
CA ALA A 28 -1.50 10.35 -3.10
C ALA A 28 -0.67 10.09 -1.84
N VAL A 29 -0.78 8.90 -1.25
CA VAL A 29 0.04 8.49 -0.10
C VAL A 29 1.53 8.45 -0.46
N ILE A 30 1.90 7.93 -1.63
CA ILE A 30 3.32 7.91 -2.05
C ILE A 30 3.84 9.32 -2.33
N ALA A 31 3.01 10.21 -2.90
CA ALA A 31 3.38 11.59 -3.13
C ALA A 31 3.65 12.36 -1.81
N ASP A 32 2.95 11.99 -0.74
CA ASP A 32 3.07 12.62 0.59
C ASP A 32 3.77 11.72 1.64
N VAL A 33 4.70 10.87 1.19
CA VAL A 33 5.34 9.82 1.99
C VAL A 33 5.93 10.30 3.33
N ALA A 34 6.41 11.55 3.39
CA ALA A 34 7.02 12.13 4.59
C ALA A 34 6.02 12.35 5.74
N HIS A 35 4.73 12.48 5.43
CA HIS A 35 3.67 12.75 6.39
C HIS A 35 2.86 11.49 6.75
N HIS A 36 3.18 10.35 6.16
CA HIS A 36 2.50 9.08 6.40
C HIS A 36 3.36 8.08 7.16
N SER A 37 2.70 7.18 7.90
CA SER A 37 3.38 6.11 8.63
C SER A 37 3.94 5.06 7.66
N ASP A 38 5.06 4.43 8.02
CA ASP A 38 5.64 3.31 7.25
C ASP A 38 4.61 2.20 6.93
N HIS A 39 3.64 2.00 7.82
CA HIS A 39 2.55 1.04 7.60
C HIS A 39 1.64 1.44 6.43
N LEU A 40 1.19 2.69 6.38
CA LEU A 40 0.37 3.20 5.27
C LEU A 40 1.15 3.22 3.96
N VAL A 41 2.42 3.60 4.01
CA VAL A 41 3.30 3.59 2.84
C VAL A 41 3.47 2.16 2.30
N ARG A 42 3.66 1.15 3.16
CA ARG A 42 3.68 -0.26 2.73
C ARG A 42 2.38 -0.69 2.08
N LEU A 43 1.24 -0.33 2.66
CA LEU A 43 -0.07 -0.68 2.11
C LEU A 43 -0.25 -0.08 0.71
N ALA A 44 0.10 1.19 0.53
CA ALA A 44 0.07 1.87 -0.77
C ALA A 44 1.03 1.20 -1.78
N CYS A 45 2.27 0.88 -1.37
CA CYS A 45 3.22 0.14 -2.21
C CYS A 45 2.68 -1.22 -2.65
N ASN A 46 1.99 -1.97 -1.78
CA ASN A 46 1.38 -3.25 -2.12
C ASN A 46 0.29 -3.09 -3.18
N VAL A 47 -0.58 -2.08 -3.02
CA VAL A 47 -1.62 -1.76 -4.00
C VAL A 47 -1.00 -1.42 -5.36
N LEU A 48 -0.01 -0.53 -5.40
CA LEU A 48 0.62 -0.11 -6.65
C LEU A 48 1.46 -1.22 -7.29
N SER A 49 2.08 -2.09 -6.51
CA SER A 49 2.84 -3.23 -7.05
C SER A 49 1.95 -4.26 -7.75
N ALA A 50 0.74 -4.49 -7.22
CA ALA A 50 -0.21 -5.47 -7.75
C ALA A 50 -1.14 -4.89 -8.83
N HIS A 51 -1.48 -3.60 -8.73
CA HIS A 51 -2.55 -3.00 -9.53
C HIS A 51 -2.15 -1.69 -10.21
N GLY A 52 -0.89 -1.24 -10.09
CA GLY A 52 -0.39 -0.05 -10.79
C GLY A 52 -0.57 -0.18 -12.30
N GLU A 53 -0.86 0.95 -12.94
CA GLU A 53 -1.24 0.99 -14.36
C GLU A 53 -0.04 0.66 -15.26
N THR A 54 1.16 1.09 -14.86
CA THR A 54 2.38 0.91 -15.66
C THR A 54 3.37 -0.04 -14.99
N GLU A 55 4.19 -0.72 -15.79
CA GLU A 55 5.24 -1.58 -15.23
C GLU A 55 6.32 -0.76 -14.51
N ALA A 56 6.57 0.48 -14.93
CA ALA A 56 7.48 1.39 -14.24
C ALA A 56 6.99 1.67 -12.81
N GLU A 57 5.72 2.07 -12.67
CA GLU A 57 5.09 2.29 -11.37
C GLU A 57 5.12 1.04 -10.49
N ARG A 58 4.78 -0.13 -11.04
CA ARG A 58 4.86 -1.40 -10.30
C ARG A 58 6.28 -1.71 -9.83
N ARG A 59 7.30 -1.42 -10.65
CA ARG A 59 8.71 -1.61 -10.29
C ARG A 59 9.15 -0.67 -9.18
N ASP A 60 8.81 0.61 -9.30
CA ASP A 60 9.19 1.63 -8.32
C ASP A 60 8.54 1.37 -6.97
N ALA A 61 7.28 0.93 -6.95
CA ALA A 61 6.58 0.52 -5.74
C ALA A 61 7.27 -0.65 -5.02
N ARG A 62 7.73 -1.67 -5.77
CA ARG A 62 8.50 -2.80 -5.21
C ARG A 62 9.86 -2.36 -4.67
N ALA A 63 10.55 -1.46 -5.38
CA ALA A 63 11.84 -0.92 -4.93
C ALA A 63 11.69 -0.13 -3.62
N LEU A 64 10.65 0.70 -3.51
CA LEU A 64 10.36 1.44 -2.28
C LEU A 64 9.99 0.51 -1.13
N LEU A 65 9.18 -0.53 -1.38
CA LEU A 65 8.83 -1.54 -0.38
C LEU A 65 10.09 -2.20 0.21
N PHE A 66 11.03 -2.60 -0.65
CA PHE A 66 12.32 -3.17 -0.23
C PHE A 66 13.11 -2.20 0.66
N VAL A 67 13.15 -0.91 0.31
CA VAL A 67 13.85 0.12 1.10
C VAL A 67 13.21 0.28 2.48
N ILE A 68 11.88 0.25 2.58
CA ILE A 68 11.15 0.35 3.85
C ILE A 68 11.39 -0.90 4.70
N GLU A 69 11.33 -2.08 4.10
CA GLU A 69 11.62 -3.34 4.76
C GLU A 69 13.08 -3.45 5.22
N ALA A 70 14.04 -2.84 4.53
CA ALA A 70 15.42 -2.79 5.00
C ALA A 70 15.60 -1.86 6.21
N ARG A 71 14.82 -0.77 6.30
CA ARG A 71 14.85 0.17 7.43
C ARG A 71 14.17 -0.39 8.68
N CYS A 72 13.11 -1.17 8.51
CA CYS A 72 12.28 -1.57 9.66
C CYS A 72 12.92 -2.55 10.66
N PRO A 73 13.77 -3.52 10.27
CA PRO A 73 14.53 -4.36 11.20
C PRO A 73 15.38 -3.53 12.16
N ALA A 74 15.97 -2.44 11.69
CA ALA A 74 16.76 -1.54 12.51
C ALA A 74 15.90 -0.71 13.47
N ARG A 75 14.70 -0.29 13.06
CA ARG A 75 13.78 0.50 13.90
C ARG A 75 13.02 -0.35 14.92
N HIS A 76 12.47 -1.51 14.54
CA HIS A 76 11.81 -2.43 15.47
C HIS A 76 12.77 -2.94 16.55
N ARG A 77 14.03 -3.25 16.20
CA ARG A 77 15.04 -3.66 17.17
C ARG A 77 15.43 -2.53 18.14
N ARG A 78 15.39 -1.27 17.70
CA ARG A 78 15.64 -0.10 18.57
C ARG A 78 14.45 0.19 19.48
N ALA A 79 13.22 0.15 18.95
CA ALA A 79 12.00 0.35 19.74
C ALA A 79 11.86 -0.72 20.84
N HIS A 80 12.06 -2.00 20.51
CA HIS A 80 12.02 -3.09 21.49
C HIS A 80 13.11 -2.99 22.56
N ARG A 81 14.29 -2.43 22.24
CA ARG A 81 15.34 -2.20 23.26
C ARG A 81 14.97 -1.06 24.20
N ALA A 82 14.39 0.03 23.68
CA ALA A 82 13.93 1.14 24.51
C ALA A 82 12.86 0.69 25.53
N ASP A 83 11.93 -0.18 25.12
CA ASP A 83 10.92 -0.74 26.03
C ASP A 83 11.48 -1.76 27.05
N HIS A 84 12.67 -2.33 26.82
CA HIS A 84 13.29 -3.30 27.75
C HIS A 84 14.22 -2.66 28.78
N ASP A 85 14.74 -1.45 28.53
CA ASP A 85 15.58 -0.72 29.49
C ASP A 85 14.76 0.02 30.57
N ASP A 86 13.42 0.05 30.48
CA ASP A 86 12.49 0.57 31.50
C ASP A 86 12.02 -0.51 32.50
N ALA A 87 12.73 -1.64 32.63
CA ALA A 87 12.47 -2.58 33.70
C ALA A 87 12.97 -1.98 35.03
N PRO A 88 12.12 -1.86 36.08
CA PRO A 88 12.55 -1.25 37.33
C PRO A 88 13.63 -2.12 37.97
N GLU A 89 14.81 -1.56 38.22
CA GLU A 89 15.80 -2.14 39.12
C GLU A 89 15.14 -2.39 40.48
N VAL A 90 14.72 -3.63 40.71
CA VAL A 90 14.31 -4.10 42.03
C VAL A 90 15.57 -4.16 42.89
N ARG A 91 15.88 -3.04 43.56
CA ARG A 91 16.86 -3.02 44.65
C ARG A 91 16.35 -3.92 45.77
N ARG A 92 17.08 -5.00 46.04
CA ARG A 92 17.00 -5.81 47.26
C ARG A 92 18.03 -5.33 48.26
#